data_AF-A0A3E1RDV6-F1
#
_entry.id   AF-A0A3E1RDV6-F1
#
_cell.length_a   1.000
_cell.length_b   1.000
_cell.length_c   1.000
_cell.angle_alpha   90.00
_cell.angle_beta   90.00
_cell.angle_gamma   90.00
#
_symmetry.space_group_name_H-M   'P 1'
#
loop_
_entity.id
_entity.type
_entity.pdbx_description
1 polymer ?
#
loop_
_entity_poly.entity_id
_entity_poly.type
_entity_poly.pdbx_seq_one_letter_code
_entity_poly.pdbx_strand_id
1 'polypeptide(L)'
;MFGANIKRLWGSKEFKPYMKELIEAAQSGAKQGFPLDVLKALLRLEDLHGKLHPDEKPKMQDNEDFQKLSAVFPVMAQKIDTLWGGAEFAPYVSAVLQSSKGDDGAAFPFETLMSLHALIEKHNHDYAGQFAAISLWAA
;
A
#
# COMPACT_ATOMS: atom_id res chain seq x y z
N MET A 1 -1.01 6.69 -19.59
CA MET A 1 -0.41 5.89 -18.49
C MET A 1 -1.41 5.66 -17.34
N PHE A 2 -2.69 5.36 -17.62
CA PHE A 2 -3.70 5.21 -16.55
C PHE A 2 -3.63 3.85 -15.86
N GLY A 3 -3.38 2.78 -16.63
CA GLY A 3 -3.28 1.42 -16.08
C GLY A 3 -2.15 1.23 -15.06
N ALA A 4 -1.03 1.95 -15.22
CA ALA A 4 0.08 1.91 -14.25
C ALA A 4 -0.33 2.50 -12.89
N ASN A 5 -1.04 3.62 -12.89
CA ASN A 5 -1.56 4.23 -11.67
C ASN A 5 -2.66 3.38 -11.03
N ILE A 6 -3.58 2.81 -11.82
CA ILE A 6 -4.60 1.87 -11.32
C ILE A 6 -3.94 0.69 -10.60
N LYS A 7 -2.88 0.12 -11.19
CA LYS A 7 -2.14 -0.99 -10.56
C LYS A 7 -1.41 -0.55 -9.29
N ARG A 8 -0.73 0.60 -9.31
CA ARG A 8 0.01 1.13 -8.15
C ARG A 8 -0.90 1.44 -6.97
N LEU A 9 -2.05 2.03 -7.27
CA LEU A 9 -3.00 2.51 -6.27
C LEU A 9 -3.96 1.43 -5.78
N TRP A 10 -4.00 0.25 -6.41
CA TRP A 10 -4.89 -0.84 -6.01
C TRP A 10 -4.71 -1.21 -4.53
N GLY A 11 -5.81 -1.23 -3.77
CA GLY A 11 -5.81 -1.49 -2.32
C GLY A 11 -5.43 -0.30 -1.44
N SER A 12 -5.05 0.83 -2.04
CA SER A 12 -4.70 2.06 -1.31
C SER A 12 -5.90 3.01 -1.12
N LYS A 13 -5.79 3.90 -0.13
CA LYS A 13 -6.78 4.98 0.10
C LYS A 13 -6.85 6.00 -1.06
N GLU A 14 -5.81 6.04 -1.88
CA GLU A 14 -5.68 6.94 -3.03
C GLU A 14 -6.37 6.39 -4.28
N PHE A 15 -6.79 5.11 -4.27
CA PHE A 15 -7.48 4.50 -5.40
C PHE A 15 -8.80 5.19 -5.74
N LYS A 16 -9.71 5.32 -4.76
CA LYS A 16 -11.04 5.93 -4.95
C LYS A 16 -10.96 7.40 -5.41
N PRO A 17 -10.16 8.28 -4.76
CA PRO A 17 -9.93 9.64 -5.25
C PRO A 17 -9.41 9.67 -6.69
N TYR A 18 -8.41 8.84 -7.02
CA TYR A 18 -7.86 8.77 -8.36
C TYR A 18 -8.88 8.30 -9.41
N MET A 19 -9.66 7.26 -9.11
CA MET A 19 -10.71 6.75 -10.00
C MET A 19 -11.80 7.78 -10.24
N LYS A 20 -12.22 8.51 -9.20
CA LYS A 20 -13.20 9.59 -9.32
C LYS A 20 -12.70 10.69 -10.25
N GLU A 21 -11.48 11.20 -10.03
CA GLU A 21 -10.86 12.21 -10.89
C GLU A 21 -10.73 11.72 -12.34
N LEU A 22 -10.33 10.45 -12.53
CA LEU A 22 -10.17 9.84 -13.83
C LEU A 22 -11.50 9.72 -14.59
N ILE A 23 -12.58 9.35 -13.91
CA ILE A 23 -13.93 9.24 -14.47
C ILE A 23 -14.51 10.62 -14.78
N GLU A 24 -14.36 11.60 -13.89
CA GLU A 24 -14.82 12.99 -14.09
C GLU A 24 -14.07 13.68 -15.25
N ALA A 25 -12.75 13.49 -15.34
CA ALA A 25 -11.95 13.99 -16.45
C ALA A 25 -12.37 13.39 -17.80
N ALA A 26 -12.81 12.12 -17.80
CA ALA A 26 -13.30 11.46 -19.00
C ALA A 26 -14.68 11.97 -19.45
N GLN A 27 -15.49 12.46 -18.53
CA GLN A 27 -16.84 13.00 -18.79
C GLN A 27 -16.84 14.48 -19.20
N SER A 28 -15.85 15.27 -18.75
CA SER A 28 -15.78 16.72 -18.99
C SER A 28 -15.20 17.15 -20.35
N GLY A 29 -14.79 16.20 -21.20
CA GLY A 29 -14.64 16.45 -22.65
C GLY A 29 -13.41 17.26 -23.11
N ALA A 30 -12.44 17.57 -22.25
CA ALA A 30 -11.27 18.38 -22.63
C ALA A 30 -10.29 17.67 -23.59
N LYS A 31 -10.36 16.34 -23.71
CA LYS A 31 -9.77 15.51 -24.77
C LYS A 31 -10.70 14.31 -24.95
N GLN A 32 -10.88 13.83 -26.20
CA GLN A 32 -11.70 12.66 -26.56
C GLN A 32 -11.91 11.70 -25.36
N GLY A 33 -13.12 11.73 -24.78
CA GLY A 33 -13.44 10.94 -23.59
C GLY A 33 -13.16 9.45 -23.81
N PHE A 34 -13.00 8.70 -22.73
CA PHE A 34 -12.79 7.25 -22.85
C PHE A 34 -13.92 6.63 -23.69
N PRO A 35 -13.60 5.70 -24.59
CA PRO A 35 -14.59 4.82 -25.19
C PRO A 35 -15.51 4.22 -24.11
N LEU A 36 -16.79 4.02 -24.43
CA LEU A 36 -17.81 3.60 -23.46
C LEU A 36 -17.45 2.28 -22.75
N ASP A 37 -16.81 1.37 -23.47
CA ASP A 37 -16.27 0.12 -22.96
C ASP A 37 -15.15 0.33 -21.92
N VAL A 38 -14.25 1.29 -22.17
CA VAL A 38 -13.20 1.68 -21.21
C VAL A 38 -13.81 2.32 -19.97
N LEU A 39 -14.80 3.21 -20.11
CA LEU A 39 -15.49 3.80 -18.96
C LEU A 39 -16.21 2.72 -18.11
N LYS A 40 -16.87 1.76 -18.76
CA LYS A 40 -17.48 0.61 -18.08
C LYS A 40 -16.44 -0.25 -17.36
N ALA A 41 -15.25 -0.43 -17.95
CA ALA A 41 -14.16 -1.16 -17.30
C ALA A 41 -13.65 -0.44 -16.05
N LEU A 42 -13.50 0.90 -16.10
CA LEU A 42 -13.11 1.71 -14.94
C LEU A 42 -14.14 1.63 -13.80
N LEU A 43 -15.44 1.75 -14.12
CA LEU A 43 -16.51 1.61 -13.13
C LEU A 43 -16.54 0.21 -12.50
N ARG A 44 -16.30 -0.84 -13.28
CA ARG A 44 -16.19 -2.22 -12.75
C ARG A 44 -14.98 -2.38 -11.84
N LEU A 45 -13.85 -1.74 -12.17
CA LEU A 45 -12.66 -1.76 -11.31
C LEU A 45 -12.91 -1.03 -9.99
N GLU A 46 -13.63 0.10 -10.00
CA GLU A 46 -14.04 0.81 -8.79
C GLU A 46 -14.94 -0.04 -7.90
N ASP A 47 -15.98 -0.66 -8.47
CA ASP A 47 -16.89 -1.57 -7.75
C ASP A 47 -16.15 -2.80 -7.21
N LEU A 48 -15.27 -3.41 -8.01
CA LEU A 48 -14.44 -4.53 -7.58
C LEU A 48 -13.51 -4.14 -6.42
N HIS A 49 -12.88 -2.97 -6.50
CA HIS A 49 -12.06 -2.44 -5.41
C HIS A 49 -12.91 -2.22 -4.15
N GLY A 50 -14.11 -1.65 -4.27
CA GLY A 50 -15.01 -1.48 -3.12
C GLY A 50 -15.41 -2.80 -2.46
N LYS A 51 -15.58 -3.87 -3.23
CA LYS A 51 -15.91 -5.22 -2.72
C LYS A 51 -14.72 -5.93 -2.07
N LEU A 52 -13.52 -5.76 -2.62
CA LEU A 52 -12.30 -6.40 -2.11
C LEU A 52 -11.64 -5.62 -0.97
N HIS A 53 -11.97 -4.33 -0.85
CA HIS A 53 -11.52 -3.44 0.20
C HIS A 53 -12.75 -2.78 0.87
N PRO A 54 -13.65 -3.59 1.48
CA PRO A 54 -14.92 -3.12 2.03
C PRO A 54 -14.72 -2.17 3.22
N ASP A 55 -13.56 -2.24 3.87
CA ASP A 55 -13.20 -1.41 4.99
C ASP A 55 -12.12 -0.40 4.57
N GLU A 56 -12.37 0.89 4.83
CA GLU A 56 -11.29 1.86 5.00
C GLU A 56 -10.23 1.21 5.90
N LYS A 57 -8.97 1.19 5.44
CA LYS A 57 -7.84 0.47 6.05
C LYS A 57 -8.02 0.34 7.58
N PRO A 58 -7.81 -0.84 8.20
CA PRO A 58 -7.71 -0.90 9.65
C PRO A 58 -6.73 0.19 10.07
N LYS A 59 -7.18 1.12 10.94
CA LYS A 59 -6.35 2.25 11.35
C LYS A 59 -5.09 1.64 11.94
N MET A 60 -3.97 1.76 11.23
CA MET A 60 -2.68 1.27 11.73
C MET A 60 -2.34 1.88 13.09
N GLN A 61 -2.93 3.04 13.38
CA GLN A 61 -2.89 3.72 14.67
C GLN A 61 -3.38 2.83 15.84
N ASP A 62 -4.24 1.84 15.61
CA ASP A 62 -4.74 0.91 16.63
C ASP A 62 -3.87 -0.35 16.76
N ASN A 63 -2.87 -0.53 15.89
CA ASN A 63 -1.95 -1.69 15.94
C ASN A 63 -0.80 -1.41 16.90
N GLU A 64 -0.64 -2.27 17.92
CA GLU A 64 0.40 -2.11 18.96
C GLU A 64 1.83 -2.11 18.40
N ASP A 65 2.12 -2.96 17.42
CA ASP A 65 3.45 -3.02 16.78
C ASP A 65 3.73 -1.78 15.93
N PHE A 66 2.70 -1.23 15.29
CA PHE A 66 2.80 0.06 14.62
C PHE A 66 3.07 1.19 15.61
N GLN A 67 2.41 1.20 16.78
CA GLN A 67 2.65 2.22 17.81
C GLN A 67 4.09 2.16 18.35
N LYS A 68 4.59 0.95 18.64
CA LYS A 68 6.00 0.74 19.06
C LYS A 68 6.97 1.23 17.99
N LEU A 69 6.72 0.88 16.73
CA LEU A 69 7.55 1.33 15.61
C LEU A 69 7.50 2.85 15.43
N SER A 70 6.32 3.45 15.54
CA SER A 70 6.10 4.90 15.40
C SER A 70 6.80 5.70 16.50
N ALA A 71 6.87 5.17 17.72
CA ALA A 71 7.57 5.81 18.84
C ALA A 71 9.09 5.94 18.61
N VAL A 72 9.70 4.97 17.91
CA VAL A 72 11.16 4.95 17.68
C VAL A 72 11.52 5.49 16.30
N PHE A 73 10.72 5.19 15.27
CA PHE A 73 10.97 5.54 13.87
C PHE A 73 9.72 6.17 13.22
N PRO A 74 9.34 7.41 13.61
CA PRO A 74 8.11 8.05 13.16
C PRO A 74 8.03 8.25 11.65
N VAL A 75 9.15 8.61 10.99
CA VAL A 75 9.20 8.77 9.53
C VAL A 75 8.99 7.44 8.81
N MET A 76 9.53 6.35 9.36
CA MET A 76 9.33 5.02 8.80
C MET A 76 7.87 4.60 8.96
N ALA A 77 7.30 4.76 10.16
CA ALA A 77 5.91 4.43 10.45
C ALA A 77 4.94 5.22 9.54
N GLN A 78 5.18 6.52 9.33
CA GLN A 78 4.38 7.33 8.41
C GLN A 78 4.40 6.77 6.97
N LYS A 79 5.57 6.32 6.48
CA LYS A 79 5.66 5.67 5.17
C LYS A 79 4.92 4.35 5.15
N ILE A 80 5.06 3.51 6.18
CA ILE A 80 4.35 2.23 6.28
C ILE A 80 2.83 2.45 6.27
N ASP A 81 2.30 3.41 7.02
CA ASP A 81 0.87 3.78 7.02
C ASP A 81 0.36 4.23 5.65
N THR A 82 1.16 5.07 4.98
CA THR A 82 0.86 5.55 3.63
C THR A 82 0.77 4.37 2.66
N LEU A 83 1.78 3.50 2.68
CA LEU A 83 1.95 2.40 1.74
C LEU A 83 1.11 1.16 2.09
N TRP A 84 0.53 1.08 3.30
CA TRP A 84 -0.22 -0.08 3.77
C TRP A 84 -1.32 -0.51 2.78
N GLY A 85 -1.30 -1.78 2.36
CA GLY A 85 -2.24 -2.32 1.39
C GLY A 85 -2.01 -1.89 -0.05
N GLY A 86 -0.91 -1.20 -0.35
CA GLY A 86 -0.49 -0.84 -1.69
C GLY A 86 0.68 -1.69 -2.18
N ALA A 87 0.85 -1.74 -3.50
CA ALA A 87 1.93 -2.50 -4.15
C ALA A 87 3.35 -2.02 -3.76
N GLU A 88 3.46 -0.79 -3.24
CA GLU A 88 4.72 -0.16 -2.85
C GLU A 88 5.15 -0.53 -1.40
N PHE A 89 4.30 -1.18 -0.62
CA PHE A 89 4.64 -1.62 0.75
C PHE A 89 5.80 -2.61 0.76
N ALA A 90 5.69 -3.69 -0.02
CA ALA A 90 6.68 -4.76 -0.10
C ALA A 90 8.09 -4.29 -0.51
N PRO A 91 8.25 -3.52 -1.61
CA PRO A 91 9.57 -3.04 -2.00
C PRO A 91 10.14 -2.05 -0.97
N TYR A 92 9.30 -1.21 -0.34
CA TYR A 92 9.75 -0.29 0.70
C TYR A 92 10.31 -1.03 1.92
N VAL A 93 9.56 -1.99 2.48
CA VAL A 93 10.00 -2.74 3.66
C VAL A 93 11.25 -3.57 3.36
N SER A 94 11.34 -4.15 2.17
CA SER A 94 12.54 -4.88 1.73
C SER A 94 13.78 -3.98 1.69
N ALA A 95 13.64 -2.76 1.15
CA ALA A 95 14.73 -1.79 1.12
C ALA A 95 15.16 -1.35 2.52
N VAL A 96 14.19 -1.10 3.43
CA VAL A 96 14.46 -0.76 4.84
C VAL A 96 15.28 -1.86 5.52
N LEU A 97 14.90 -3.12 5.32
CA LEU A 97 15.63 -4.26 5.89
C LEU A 97 17.05 -4.36 5.34
N GLN A 98 17.24 -4.20 4.02
CA GLN A 98 18.56 -4.23 3.39
C GLN A 98 19.46 -3.09 3.88
N SER A 99 18.95 -1.86 3.98
CA SER A 99 19.72 -0.72 4.48
C SER A 99 20.16 -0.87 5.93
N SER A 100 19.40 -1.59 6.76
CA SER A 100 19.77 -1.86 8.16
C SER A 100 20.87 -2.90 8.34
N LYS A 101 21.22 -3.64 7.28
CA LYS A 101 22.25 -4.70 7.30
C LYS A 101 23.64 -4.22 6.83
N GLY A 102 23.78 -2.98 6.35
CA GLY A 102 25.04 -2.46 5.79
C GLY A 102 26.06 -1.99 6.84
N ASP A 103 27.33 -1.90 6.43
CA ASP A 103 28.50 -1.65 7.29
C ASP A 103 28.46 -0.33 8.10
N ASP A 104 27.65 0.66 7.69
CA ASP A 104 27.57 1.99 8.31
C ASP A 104 26.23 2.26 9.04
N GLY A 105 25.30 1.30 9.05
CA GLY A 105 23.96 1.47 9.64
C GLY A 105 23.84 0.83 11.01
N ALA A 106 23.45 1.59 12.03
CA ALA A 106 23.07 1.02 13.32
C ALA A 106 21.96 -0.02 13.09
N ALA A 107 22.26 -1.29 13.39
CA ALA A 107 21.28 -2.38 13.30
C ALA A 107 20.00 -2.01 14.06
N PHE A 108 18.84 -2.36 13.51
CA PHE A 108 17.59 -2.09 14.19
C PHE A 108 17.59 -2.75 15.58
N PRO A 109 17.09 -2.05 16.61
CA PRO A 109 16.81 -2.69 17.89
C PRO A 109 15.92 -3.92 17.68
N PHE A 110 16.17 -4.98 18.46
CA PHE A 110 15.43 -6.23 18.33
C PHE A 110 13.91 -6.03 18.37
N GLU A 111 13.43 -5.21 19.30
CA GLU A 111 12.00 -4.86 19.42
C GLU A 111 11.45 -4.21 18.15
N THR A 112 12.24 -3.35 17.49
CA THR A 112 11.86 -2.73 16.21
C THR A 112 11.76 -3.78 15.10
N LEU A 113 12.71 -4.72 15.02
CA LEU A 113 12.67 -5.81 14.06
C LEU A 113 11.43 -6.70 14.27
N MET A 114 11.08 -6.99 15.53
CA MET A 114 9.91 -7.80 15.87
C MET A 114 8.60 -7.09 15.54
N SER A 115 8.49 -5.79 15.84
CA SER A 115 7.32 -5.01 15.44
C SER A 115 7.21 -4.91 13.92
N LEU A 116 8.31 -4.71 13.20
CA LEU A 116 8.29 -4.70 11.73
C LEU A 116 7.92 -6.07 11.16
N HIS A 117 8.42 -7.17 11.73
CA HIS A 117 8.04 -8.53 11.36
C HIS A 117 6.54 -8.79 11.57
N ALA A 118 5.98 -8.40 12.71
CA ALA A 118 4.56 -8.56 12.98
C ALA A 118 3.68 -7.78 11.99
N LEU A 119 4.11 -6.56 11.60
CA LEU A 119 3.45 -5.78 10.56
C LEU A 119 3.54 -6.44 9.18
N ILE A 120 4.69 -7.03 8.84
CA ILE A 120 4.85 -7.79 7.59
C ILE A 120 3.89 -8.97 7.54
N GLU A 121 3.83 -9.78 8.61
CA GLU A 121 2.95 -10.95 8.69
C GLU A 121 1.48 -10.54 8.61
N LYS A 122 1.10 -9.47 9.31
CA LYS A 122 -0.25 -8.91 9.22
C LYS A 122 -0.57 -8.47 7.79
N HIS A 123 0.34 -7.78 7.11
CA HIS A 123 0.12 -7.38 5.72
C HIS A 123 0.00 -8.58 4.79
N ASN A 124 0.87 -9.59 4.93
CA ASN A 124 0.81 -10.82 4.14
C ASN A 124 -0.53 -11.55 4.32
N HIS A 125 -1.05 -11.58 5.55
CA HIS A 125 -2.35 -12.15 5.87
C HIS A 125 -3.50 -11.34 5.26
N ASP A 126 -3.55 -10.03 5.51
CA ASP A 126 -4.66 -9.16 5.11
C ASP A 126 -4.74 -8.97 3.58
N TYR A 127 -3.59 -9.09 2.88
CA TYR A 127 -3.49 -8.92 1.44
C TYR A 127 -3.01 -10.19 0.73
N ALA A 128 -3.29 -11.36 1.33
CA ALA A 128 -2.95 -12.66 0.75
C ALA A 128 -3.52 -12.80 -0.67
N GLY A 129 -2.67 -13.21 -1.61
CA GLY A 129 -3.05 -13.36 -3.02
C GLY A 129 -3.16 -12.05 -3.81
N GLN A 130 -3.02 -10.89 -3.17
CA GLN A 130 -3.00 -9.59 -3.85
C GLN A 130 -1.56 -9.10 -4.11
N PHE A 131 -0.65 -9.36 -3.16
CA PHE A 131 0.76 -9.02 -3.27
C PHE A 131 1.65 -10.22 -2.95
N ALA A 132 2.90 -10.17 -3.40
CA ALA A 132 3.89 -11.17 -3.03
C ALA A 132 4.18 -11.10 -1.52
N ALA A 133 4.26 -12.26 -0.87
CA ALA A 133 4.59 -12.33 0.54
C ALA A 133 6.01 -11.82 0.79
N ILE A 134 6.17 -11.02 1.84
CA ILE A 134 7.46 -10.50 2.29
C ILE A 134 7.90 -11.35 3.47
N SER A 135 9.18 -11.68 3.57
CA SER A 135 9.72 -12.35 4.76
C SER A 135 10.98 -11.65 5.23
N LEU A 136 11.06 -11.39 6.53
CA LEU A 136 12.24 -10.87 7.19
C LEU A 136 13.47 -11.81 7.00
N TRP A 137 13.20 -13.11 6.83
CA TRP A 137 14.20 -14.19 6.78
C TRP A 137 14.59 -14.61 5.37
N ALA A 138 13.92 -14.08 4.34
CA ALA A 138 14.19 -14.39 2.93
C ALA A 138 15.12 -13.36 2.24
N ALA A 139 15.61 -12.36 3.00
CA ALA A 139 16.51 -11.31 2.53
C ALA A 139 17.88 -11.40 3.18
#